data_AF-A0A0M0HYJ8-F1
#
_entry.id   AF-A0A0M0HYJ8-F1
#
_cell.length_a   1.000
_cell.length_b   1.000
_cell.length_c   1.000
_cell.angle_alpha   90.00
_cell.angle_beta   90.00
_cell.angle_gamma   90.00
#
_symmetry.space_group_name_H-M   'P 1'
#
loop_
_entity.id
_entity.type
_entity.pdbx_description
1 polymer ?
#
loop_
_entity_poly.entity_id
_entity_poly.type
_entity_poly.pdbx_seq_one_letter_code
_entity_poly.pdbx_strand_id
1 'polypeptide(L)'
;MNVLLFSNGKVAGNTSLLEFGIDWVAEAIERTGAKKLLFIPFAMIRGEYDDRLAQLNSVVAPFGASVTGIHQAQDPVEAIKAADGFIVSGGNTWVLNKMLHDQGLIGPLRNAILKQDKLYIGWSAGTNIACPTIRTTNDMPIVSAAILPSLNLVPFQINPHYIEANISGHMGETRDERIEEFLIQNPHEIVVGIPEGTMLKVEGGKLTYHTATGAPLKLFQYQQEAKYFNAQDDIQAFME
;
A
#
# COMPACT_ATOMS: atom_id res chain seq x y z
N MET A 1 -8.97 -11.60 5.68
CA MET A 1 -8.52 -10.35 5.03
C MET A 1 -8.03 -10.69 3.65
N ASN A 2 -8.26 -9.80 2.69
CA ASN A 2 -7.82 -9.90 1.29
C ASN A 2 -7.09 -8.62 0.91
N VAL A 3 -5.78 -8.56 1.14
CA VAL A 3 -5.00 -7.31 1.07
C VAL A 3 -3.75 -7.52 0.22
N LEU A 4 -3.58 -6.69 -0.81
CA LEU A 4 -2.41 -6.65 -1.67
C LEU A 4 -1.73 -5.28 -1.51
N LEU A 5 -0.48 -5.30 -1.05
CA LEU A 5 0.31 -4.12 -0.69
C LEU A 5 1.55 -4.04 -1.58
N PHE A 6 1.40 -3.38 -2.73
CA PHE A 6 2.46 -3.20 -3.70
C PHE A 6 3.44 -2.11 -3.27
N SER A 7 4.73 -2.32 -3.50
CA SER A 7 5.73 -1.29 -3.27
C SER A 7 5.51 -0.08 -4.19
N ASN A 8 5.25 -0.32 -5.48
CA ASN A 8 5.09 0.68 -6.52
C ASN A 8 4.04 0.28 -7.57
N GLY A 9 3.58 1.25 -8.36
CA GLY A 9 2.50 1.03 -9.34
C GLY A 9 2.96 0.55 -10.72
N LYS A 10 4.25 0.70 -11.07
CA LYS A 10 4.86 0.30 -12.35
C LYS A 10 6.36 0.07 -12.19
N VAL A 11 6.92 -0.92 -12.87
CA VAL A 11 8.36 -1.10 -13.05
C VAL A 11 8.78 -0.71 -14.48
N ALA A 12 10.09 -0.64 -14.73
CA ALA A 12 10.63 -0.32 -16.05
C ALA A 12 10.13 -1.34 -17.10
N GLY A 13 9.64 -0.83 -18.24
CA GLY A 13 9.07 -1.65 -19.31
C GLY A 13 7.55 -1.82 -19.24
N ASN A 14 6.91 -1.62 -18.09
CA ASN A 14 5.46 -1.72 -17.98
C ASN A 14 4.76 -0.61 -18.78
N THR A 15 3.76 -0.99 -19.55
CA THR A 15 2.91 -0.07 -20.32
C THR A 15 1.69 0.37 -19.52
N SER A 16 1.19 -0.51 -18.64
CA SER A 16 -0.02 -0.33 -17.84
C SER A 16 0.27 -0.36 -16.33
N LEU A 17 -0.71 0.04 -15.52
CA LEU A 17 -0.59 0.04 -14.06
C LEU A 17 -0.67 -1.38 -13.52
N LEU A 18 0.15 -1.68 -12.50
CA LEU A 18 0.20 -2.96 -11.82
C LEU A 18 0.52 -4.15 -12.72
N GLU A 19 0.97 -3.91 -13.96
CA GLU A 19 1.22 -4.95 -14.96
C GLU A 19 2.17 -6.06 -14.47
N PHE A 20 3.17 -5.72 -13.67
CA PHE A 20 4.13 -6.71 -13.14
C PHE A 20 3.51 -7.66 -12.10
N GLY A 21 2.38 -7.29 -11.53
CA GLY A 21 1.66 -8.08 -10.53
C GLY A 21 0.22 -8.36 -10.95
N ILE A 22 -0.06 -8.31 -12.25
CA ILE A 22 -1.41 -8.43 -12.78
C ILE A 22 -2.03 -9.78 -12.45
N ASP A 23 -1.23 -10.85 -12.47
CA ASP A 23 -1.69 -12.20 -12.14
C ASP A 23 -2.14 -12.29 -10.67
N TRP A 24 -1.44 -11.62 -9.74
CA TRP A 24 -1.85 -11.56 -8.34
C TRP A 24 -3.14 -10.75 -8.15
N VAL A 25 -3.32 -9.67 -8.93
CA VAL A 25 -4.56 -8.89 -8.93
C VAL A 25 -5.72 -9.72 -9.49
N ALA A 26 -5.50 -10.43 -10.60
CA ALA A 26 -6.49 -11.29 -11.22
C ALA A 26 -6.94 -12.41 -10.28
N GLU A 27 -5.99 -13.11 -9.67
CA GLU A 27 -6.23 -14.16 -8.66
C GLU A 27 -7.09 -13.61 -7.50
N ALA A 28 -6.74 -12.42 -6.98
CA ALA A 28 -7.48 -11.81 -5.88
C ALA A 28 -8.91 -11.41 -6.28
N ILE A 29 -9.11 -10.86 -7.47
CA ILE A 29 -10.44 -10.50 -8.00
C ILE A 29 -11.30 -11.76 -8.19
N GLU A 30 -10.75 -12.80 -8.81
CA GLU A 30 -11.45 -14.06 -9.04
C GLU A 30 -11.85 -14.70 -7.72
N ARG A 31 -10.90 -14.85 -6.79
CA ARG A 31 -11.11 -15.52 -5.51
C ARG A 31 -12.10 -14.79 -4.62
N THR A 32 -12.05 -13.45 -4.57
CA THR A 32 -12.99 -12.66 -3.76
C THR A 32 -14.35 -12.48 -4.44
N GLY A 33 -14.43 -12.76 -5.74
CA GLY A 33 -15.62 -12.50 -6.54
C GLY A 33 -15.91 -11.01 -6.73
N ALA A 34 -14.94 -10.12 -6.47
CA ALA A 34 -15.14 -8.68 -6.54
C ALA A 34 -15.49 -8.23 -7.98
N LYS A 35 -16.58 -7.48 -8.14
CA LYS A 35 -17.04 -6.98 -9.45
C LYS A 35 -17.04 -5.46 -9.52
N LYS A 36 -17.28 -4.77 -8.41
CA LYS A 36 -17.36 -3.31 -8.32
C LYS A 36 -16.27 -2.79 -7.37
N LEU A 37 -15.13 -2.44 -7.92
CA LEU A 37 -14.03 -1.86 -7.16
C LEU A 37 -14.20 -0.33 -7.04
N LEU A 38 -13.83 0.22 -5.90
CA LEU A 38 -13.85 1.65 -5.64
C LEU A 38 -12.42 2.20 -5.61
N PHE A 39 -12.15 3.15 -6.48
CA PHE A 39 -10.87 3.83 -6.57
C PHE A 39 -10.80 5.02 -5.62
N ILE A 40 -9.72 5.07 -4.84
CA ILE A 40 -9.39 6.13 -3.88
C ILE A 40 -8.16 6.89 -4.40
N PRO A 41 -8.36 8.05 -5.04
CA PRO A 41 -7.31 8.78 -5.75
C PRO A 41 -6.51 9.77 -4.92
N PHE A 42 -6.88 10.04 -3.65
CA PHE A 42 -6.47 11.26 -2.94
C PHE A 42 -4.96 11.48 -2.78
N ALA A 43 -4.12 10.46 -2.97
CA ALA A 43 -2.67 10.62 -3.03
C ALA A 43 -2.20 11.40 -4.27
N MET A 44 -2.95 11.35 -5.36
CA MET A 44 -2.59 11.99 -6.62
C MET A 44 -2.69 13.51 -6.50
N ILE A 45 -1.55 14.18 -6.65
CA ILE A 45 -1.44 15.65 -6.74
C ILE A 45 -1.41 16.11 -8.20
N ARG A 46 -0.84 15.28 -9.09
CA ARG A 46 -0.65 15.59 -10.50
C ARG A 46 -1.48 14.64 -11.36
N GLY A 47 -2.05 15.19 -12.42
CA GLY A 47 -2.93 14.48 -13.34
C GLY A 47 -4.36 14.36 -12.82
N GLU A 48 -5.26 13.96 -13.71
CA GLU A 48 -6.68 13.89 -13.44
C GLU A 48 -7.10 12.54 -12.86
N TYR A 49 -8.03 12.56 -11.90
CA TYR A 49 -8.53 11.34 -11.26
C TYR A 49 -9.30 10.46 -12.26
N ASP A 50 -10.02 11.08 -13.20
CA ASP A 50 -10.80 10.36 -14.21
C ASP A 50 -9.92 9.64 -15.23
N ASP A 51 -8.75 10.21 -15.59
CA ASP A 51 -7.78 9.53 -16.45
C ASP A 51 -7.22 8.27 -15.77
N ARG A 52 -6.89 8.37 -14.47
CA ARG A 52 -6.44 7.21 -13.69
C ARG A 52 -7.54 6.17 -13.55
N LEU A 53 -8.77 6.61 -13.33
CA LEU A 53 -9.94 5.73 -13.24
C LEU A 53 -10.16 4.97 -14.56
N ALA A 54 -10.02 5.62 -15.71
CA ALA A 54 -10.12 4.98 -17.02
C ALA A 54 -9.01 3.92 -17.21
N GLN A 55 -7.77 4.23 -16.82
CA GLN A 55 -6.66 3.28 -16.85
C GLN A 55 -6.94 2.05 -15.97
N LEU A 56 -7.43 2.25 -14.75
CA LEU A 56 -7.75 1.17 -13.83
C LEU A 56 -8.90 0.30 -14.34
N ASN A 57 -9.93 0.90 -14.95
CA ASN A 57 -10.99 0.13 -15.62
C ASN A 57 -10.42 -0.78 -16.71
N SER A 58 -9.53 -0.29 -17.57
CA SER A 58 -8.88 -1.12 -18.59
C SER A 58 -8.07 -2.27 -18.01
N VAL A 59 -7.45 -2.07 -16.84
CA VAL A 59 -6.66 -3.11 -16.15
C VAL A 59 -7.54 -4.23 -15.60
N VAL A 60 -8.72 -3.91 -15.03
CA VAL A 60 -9.56 -4.91 -14.35
C VAL A 60 -10.68 -5.49 -15.22
N ALA A 61 -11.03 -4.82 -16.33
CA ALA A 61 -12.08 -5.28 -17.24
C ALA A 61 -11.87 -6.71 -17.79
N PRO A 62 -10.64 -7.16 -18.12
CA PRO A 62 -10.39 -8.54 -18.54
C PRO A 62 -10.79 -9.59 -17.49
N PHE A 63 -10.85 -9.21 -16.21
CA PHE A 63 -11.23 -10.10 -15.09
C PHE A 63 -12.71 -9.96 -14.71
N GLY A 64 -13.50 -9.28 -15.55
CA GLY A 64 -14.94 -9.10 -15.35
C GLY A 64 -15.28 -8.20 -14.16
N ALA A 65 -14.38 -7.29 -13.78
CA ALA A 65 -14.61 -6.26 -12.77
C ALA A 65 -14.66 -4.86 -13.42
N SER A 66 -15.18 -3.89 -12.68
CA SER A 66 -15.17 -2.48 -13.04
C SER A 66 -14.73 -1.61 -11.87
N VAL A 67 -14.31 -0.38 -12.16
CA VAL A 67 -13.84 0.57 -11.17
C VAL A 67 -14.67 1.84 -11.23
N THR A 68 -15.11 2.33 -10.07
CA THR A 68 -15.75 3.65 -9.91
C THR A 68 -14.86 4.54 -9.04
N GLY A 69 -14.90 5.85 -9.22
CA GLY A 69 -14.10 6.79 -8.43
C GLY A 69 -14.85 7.28 -7.19
N ILE A 70 -14.23 7.23 -6.01
CA ILE A 70 -14.82 7.81 -4.80
C ILE A 70 -15.01 9.33 -4.92
N HIS A 71 -14.20 10.00 -5.75
CA HIS A 71 -14.31 11.43 -6.04
C HIS A 71 -15.54 11.79 -6.86
N GLN A 72 -16.21 10.82 -7.47
CA GLN A 72 -17.46 11.00 -8.22
C GLN A 72 -18.70 10.68 -7.35
N ALA A 73 -18.50 10.15 -6.14
CA ALA A 73 -19.59 9.77 -5.25
C ALA A 73 -20.21 10.99 -4.56
N GLN A 74 -21.53 11.06 -4.53
CA GLN A 74 -22.26 12.05 -3.74
C GLN A 74 -22.05 11.81 -2.23
N ASP A 75 -22.03 10.55 -1.82
CA ASP A 75 -21.70 10.14 -0.46
C ASP A 75 -20.56 9.09 -0.52
N PRO A 76 -19.33 9.46 -0.10
CA PRO A 76 -18.19 8.57 -0.15
C PRO A 76 -18.30 7.39 0.84
N VAL A 77 -19.05 7.53 1.93
CA VAL A 77 -19.26 6.45 2.90
C VAL A 77 -20.20 5.39 2.32
N GLU A 78 -21.28 5.81 1.65
CA GLU A 78 -22.17 4.87 0.96
C GLU A 78 -21.45 4.18 -0.21
N ALA A 79 -20.59 4.89 -0.95
CA ALA A 79 -19.75 4.28 -1.98
C ALA A 79 -18.86 3.17 -1.40
N ILE A 80 -18.24 3.38 -0.24
CA ILE A 80 -17.43 2.36 0.46
C ILE A 80 -18.27 1.14 0.86
N LYS A 81 -19.49 1.36 1.34
CA LYS A 81 -20.41 0.27 1.71
C LYS A 81 -20.86 -0.54 0.50
N ALA A 82 -21.05 0.09 -0.65
CA ALA A 82 -21.54 -0.55 -1.87
C ALA A 82 -20.45 -1.26 -2.70
N ALA A 83 -19.17 -0.90 -2.53
CA ALA A 83 -18.06 -1.49 -3.27
C ALA A 83 -17.78 -2.95 -2.84
N ASP A 84 -17.21 -3.78 -3.70
CA ASP A 84 -16.72 -5.13 -3.36
C ASP A 84 -15.25 -5.12 -2.90
N GLY A 85 -14.54 -4.04 -3.22
CA GLY A 85 -13.15 -3.84 -2.86
C GLY A 85 -12.64 -2.45 -3.21
N PHE A 86 -11.40 -2.18 -2.84
CA PHE A 86 -10.78 -0.87 -2.90
C PHE A 86 -9.47 -0.90 -3.66
N ILE A 87 -9.26 0.08 -4.52
CA ILE A 87 -7.99 0.35 -5.18
C ILE A 87 -7.48 1.71 -4.68
N VAL A 88 -6.36 1.76 -3.99
CA VAL A 88 -5.79 2.99 -3.42
C VAL A 88 -4.54 3.41 -4.17
N SER A 89 -4.58 4.62 -4.72
CA SER A 89 -3.50 5.16 -5.53
C SER A 89 -2.23 5.45 -4.73
N GLY A 90 -1.10 5.36 -5.42
CA GLY A 90 0.14 6.03 -5.05
C GLY A 90 0.10 7.53 -5.33
N GLY A 91 1.08 8.26 -4.79
CA GLY A 91 1.15 9.71 -4.82
C GLY A 91 1.73 10.19 -3.49
N ASN A 92 1.21 11.28 -2.92
CA ASN A 92 1.65 11.76 -1.62
C ASN A 92 0.79 11.20 -0.48
N THR A 93 1.44 10.47 0.42
CA THR A 93 0.85 9.78 1.56
C THR A 93 0.25 10.74 2.59
N TRP A 94 0.87 11.90 2.80
CA TRP A 94 0.37 12.91 3.76
C TRP A 94 -0.97 13.50 3.30
N VAL A 95 -1.09 13.83 2.01
CA VAL A 95 -2.35 14.31 1.41
C VAL A 95 -3.42 13.22 1.47
N LEU A 96 -3.08 11.98 1.10
CA LEU A 96 -3.99 10.84 1.18
C LEU A 96 -4.54 10.65 2.60
N ASN A 97 -3.66 10.55 3.60
CA ASN A 97 -4.06 10.33 4.98
C ASN A 97 -4.93 11.48 5.49
N LYS A 98 -4.53 12.73 5.22
CA LYS A 98 -5.33 13.91 5.60
C LYS A 98 -6.74 13.84 4.99
N MET A 99 -6.87 13.58 3.69
CA MET A 99 -8.16 13.51 3.01
C MET A 99 -9.06 12.41 3.55
N LEU A 100 -8.50 11.23 3.88
CA LEU A 100 -9.25 10.14 4.50
C LEU A 100 -9.78 10.52 5.89
N HIS A 101 -9.02 11.28 6.67
CA HIS A 101 -9.46 11.77 7.97
C HIS A 101 -10.49 12.90 7.87
N ASP A 102 -10.22 13.91 7.04
CA ASP A 102 -11.13 15.05 6.83
C ASP A 102 -12.53 14.59 6.38
N GLN A 103 -12.58 13.54 5.55
CA GLN A 103 -13.83 12.96 5.05
C GLN A 103 -14.39 11.83 5.94
N GLY A 104 -13.75 11.50 7.07
CA GLY A 104 -14.23 10.47 8.00
C GLY A 104 -14.22 9.03 7.42
N LEU A 105 -13.32 8.74 6.48
CA LEU A 105 -13.33 7.49 5.69
C LEU A 105 -12.53 6.34 6.31
N ILE A 106 -11.65 6.61 7.28
CA ILE A 106 -10.82 5.59 7.94
C ILE A 106 -11.69 4.50 8.60
N GLY A 107 -12.69 4.88 9.37
CA GLY A 107 -13.61 3.95 10.04
C GLY A 107 -14.39 3.07 9.04
N PRO A 108 -15.10 3.65 8.07
CA PRO A 108 -15.79 2.92 7.02
C PRO A 108 -14.90 1.94 6.24
N LEU A 109 -13.70 2.37 5.81
CA LEU A 109 -12.75 1.50 5.11
C LEU A 109 -12.30 0.33 5.99
N ARG A 110 -11.89 0.61 7.24
CA ARG A 110 -11.51 -0.43 8.20
C ARG A 110 -12.62 -1.43 8.42
N ASN A 111 -13.86 -0.98 8.61
CA ASN A 111 -15.00 -1.88 8.79
C ASN A 111 -15.22 -2.76 7.56
N ALA A 112 -15.20 -2.18 6.36
CA ALA A 112 -15.37 -2.89 5.10
C ALA A 112 -14.28 -3.96 4.90
N ILE A 113 -13.01 -3.63 5.15
CA ILE A 113 -11.89 -4.55 4.89
C ILE A 113 -11.76 -5.60 6.00
N LEU A 114 -11.82 -5.19 7.27
CA LEU A 114 -11.53 -6.07 8.41
C LEU A 114 -12.72 -6.92 8.84
N LYS A 115 -13.96 -6.43 8.67
CA LYS A 115 -15.17 -7.10 9.15
C LYS A 115 -15.98 -7.74 8.04
N GLN A 116 -15.91 -7.19 6.83
CA GLN A 116 -16.65 -7.70 5.66
C GLN A 116 -15.72 -8.37 4.64
N ASP A 117 -14.43 -8.48 4.95
CA ASP A 117 -13.41 -9.15 4.14
C ASP A 117 -13.27 -8.62 2.71
N LYS A 118 -13.64 -7.36 2.46
CA LYS A 118 -13.55 -6.74 1.14
C LYS A 118 -12.10 -6.62 0.67
N LEU A 119 -11.91 -6.79 -0.64
CA LEU A 119 -10.60 -6.73 -1.28
C LEU A 119 -9.97 -5.34 -1.09
N TYR A 120 -8.67 -5.31 -0.77
CA TYR A 120 -7.86 -4.09 -0.74
C TYR A 120 -6.64 -4.26 -1.64
N ILE A 121 -6.44 -3.32 -2.55
CA ILE A 121 -5.26 -3.23 -3.40
C ILE A 121 -4.69 -1.82 -3.24
N GLY A 122 -3.48 -1.70 -2.72
CA GLY A 122 -2.78 -0.43 -2.58
C GLY A 122 -1.37 -0.52 -3.16
N TRP A 123 -0.87 0.60 -3.69
CA TRP A 123 0.55 0.72 -4.03
C TRP A 123 1.14 2.01 -3.47
N SER A 124 2.43 1.98 -3.12
CA SER A 124 3.15 3.17 -2.64
C SER A 124 2.43 3.82 -1.45
N ALA A 125 1.90 5.04 -1.57
CA ALA A 125 1.06 5.68 -0.55
C ALA A 125 -0.13 4.82 -0.09
N GLY A 126 -0.77 4.07 -1.00
CA GLY A 126 -1.81 3.09 -0.67
C GLY A 126 -1.31 1.94 0.21
N THR A 127 -0.04 1.57 0.10
CA THR A 127 0.60 0.60 1.00
C THR A 127 0.92 1.22 2.35
N ASN A 128 1.38 2.47 2.39
CA ASN A 128 1.65 3.16 3.66
C ASN A 128 0.39 3.28 4.52
N ILE A 129 -0.76 3.69 3.96
CA ILE A 129 -1.98 3.83 4.78
C ILE A 129 -2.53 2.50 5.29
N ALA A 130 -2.12 1.35 4.73
CA ALA A 130 -2.50 0.03 5.23
C ALA A 130 -1.81 -0.31 6.57
N CYS A 131 -0.74 0.40 6.91
CA CYS A 131 0.03 0.22 8.14
C CYS A 131 -0.65 0.90 9.35
N PRO A 132 -0.12 0.76 10.58
CA PRO A 132 -0.64 1.48 11.73
C PRO A 132 -0.58 3.00 11.57
N THR A 133 0.48 3.51 10.94
CA THR A 133 0.69 4.94 10.66
C THR A 133 1.37 5.13 9.31
N ILE A 134 1.55 6.39 8.90
CA ILE A 134 2.30 6.73 7.67
C ILE A 134 3.77 7.08 7.92
N ARG A 135 4.31 6.85 9.13
CA ARG A 135 5.62 7.37 9.57
C ARG A 135 6.83 6.84 8.79
N THR A 136 6.67 5.75 8.05
CA THR A 136 7.70 5.14 7.20
C THR A 136 7.49 5.43 5.71
N THR A 137 6.67 6.44 5.37
CA THR A 137 6.60 6.97 4.00
C THR A 137 7.89 7.71 3.63
N ASN A 138 8.23 7.71 2.35
CA ASN A 138 9.33 8.53 1.80
C ASN A 138 8.85 9.92 1.38
N ASP A 139 7.55 10.17 1.48
CA ASP A 139 6.93 11.39 0.98
C ASP A 139 7.23 12.59 1.88
N MET A 140 7.51 13.71 1.23
CA MET A 140 7.63 14.99 1.90
C MET A 140 6.29 15.39 2.55
N PRO A 141 6.28 15.88 3.81
CA PRO A 141 5.08 16.36 4.50
C PRO A 141 4.63 17.71 3.95
N ILE A 142 4.02 17.72 2.76
CA ILE A 142 3.62 18.96 2.06
C ILE A 142 2.32 19.59 2.58
N VAL A 143 1.61 18.90 3.48
CA VAL A 143 0.42 19.40 4.17
C VAL A 143 0.61 19.28 5.67
N SER A 144 0.07 20.22 6.43
CA SER A 144 0.01 20.10 7.89
C SER A 144 -1.10 19.13 8.27
N ALA A 145 -0.71 18.00 8.87
CA ALA A 145 -1.63 17.00 9.39
C ALA A 145 -1.03 16.36 10.65
N ALA A 146 -1.89 16.06 11.64
CA ALA A 146 -1.49 15.20 12.73
C ALA A 146 -1.23 13.79 12.18
N ILE A 147 -0.21 13.11 12.70
CA ILE A 147 0.00 11.69 12.42
C ILE A 147 -1.04 10.92 13.24
N LEU A 148 -2.17 10.64 12.60
CA LEU A 148 -3.25 9.84 13.17
C LEU A 148 -3.11 8.36 12.73
N PRO A 149 -3.71 7.42 13.47
CA PRO A 149 -3.78 6.02 13.05
C PRO A 149 -4.43 5.89 11.67
N SER A 150 -3.78 5.16 10.77
CA SER A 150 -4.26 4.89 9.42
C SER A 150 -5.17 3.66 9.39
N LEU A 151 -5.12 2.84 8.33
CA LEU A 151 -6.02 1.70 8.19
C LEU A 151 -5.62 0.51 9.06
N ASN A 152 -4.38 0.42 9.58
CA ASN A 152 -3.93 -0.64 10.49
C ASN A 152 -4.46 -2.05 10.09
N LEU A 153 -4.21 -2.42 8.83
CA LEU A 153 -4.54 -3.71 8.22
C LEU A 153 -3.44 -4.75 8.45
N VAL A 154 -2.21 -4.27 8.67
CA VAL A 154 -1.06 -5.04 9.14
C VAL A 154 -0.50 -4.39 10.42
N PRO A 155 0.09 -5.17 11.35
CA PRO A 155 0.55 -4.64 12.64
C PRO A 155 1.95 -4.02 12.60
N PHE A 156 2.59 -3.98 11.43
CA PHE A 156 3.94 -3.45 11.21
C PHE A 156 3.95 -2.26 10.27
N GLN A 157 5.04 -1.50 10.27
CA GLN A 157 5.25 -0.44 9.29
C GLN A 157 5.87 -0.98 8.01
N ILE A 158 5.47 -0.42 6.87
CA ILE A 158 6.08 -0.71 5.57
C ILE A 158 6.80 0.53 5.06
N ASN A 159 8.04 0.38 4.62
CA ASN A 159 8.74 1.36 3.80
C ASN A 159 8.68 0.89 2.34
N PRO A 160 7.72 1.38 1.52
CA PRO A 160 7.68 1.09 0.09
C PRO A 160 8.80 1.80 -0.63
N HIS A 161 9.08 1.42 -1.87
CA HIS A 161 10.23 1.92 -2.64
C HIS A 161 11.54 1.83 -1.84
N TYR A 162 11.70 0.75 -1.06
CA TYR A 162 12.92 0.54 -0.32
C TYR A 162 14.07 0.32 -1.29
N ILE A 163 15.15 1.07 -1.10
CA ILE A 163 16.36 0.93 -1.90
C ILE A 163 17.56 1.08 -0.97
N GLU A 164 18.45 0.12 -1.05
CA GLU A 164 19.74 0.13 -0.38
C GLU A 164 20.77 0.75 -1.31
N ALA A 165 20.65 2.07 -1.52
CA ALA A 165 21.55 2.81 -2.40
C ALA A 165 22.22 3.96 -1.67
N ASN A 166 23.54 4.03 -1.81
CA ASN A 166 24.33 5.19 -1.46
C ASN A 166 24.63 5.97 -2.72
N ILE A 167 24.18 7.23 -2.78
CA ILE A 167 24.52 8.14 -3.87
C ILE A 167 25.95 8.63 -3.61
N SER A 168 26.88 8.36 -4.53
CA SER A 168 28.28 8.79 -4.38
C SER A 168 28.38 10.29 -4.11
N GLY A 169 29.02 10.68 -3.01
CA GLY A 169 29.20 12.07 -2.60
C GLY A 169 28.00 12.71 -1.90
N HIS A 170 26.89 11.98 -1.72
CA HIS A 170 25.77 12.41 -0.88
C HIS A 170 26.04 12.06 0.58
N MET A 171 25.95 13.05 1.47
CA MET A 171 26.24 12.92 2.90
C MET A 171 24.98 12.94 3.78
N GLY A 172 23.79 13.01 3.18
CA GLY A 172 22.53 12.88 3.92
C GLY A 172 22.24 11.43 4.28
N GLU A 173 21.33 11.24 5.24
CA GLU A 173 21.03 9.92 5.81
C GLU A 173 20.50 8.96 4.73
N THR A 174 21.06 7.76 4.73
CA THR A 174 20.62 6.60 3.98
C THR A 174 19.20 6.19 4.40
N ARG A 175 18.57 5.30 3.63
CA ARG A 175 17.25 4.79 4.02
C ARG A 175 17.32 4.02 5.34
N ASP A 176 18.39 3.26 5.56
CA ASP A 176 18.59 2.46 6.76
C ASP A 176 18.73 3.35 7.99
N GLU A 177 19.58 4.38 7.93
CA GLU A 177 19.75 5.34 9.03
C GLU A 177 18.42 6.01 9.42
N ARG A 178 17.59 6.40 8.45
CA ARG A 178 16.26 6.98 8.75
C ARG A 178 15.31 5.99 9.41
N ILE A 179 15.37 4.71 9.02
CA ILE A 179 14.57 3.65 9.64
C ILE A 179 15.10 3.35 11.05
N GLU A 180 16.41 3.38 11.25
CA GLU A 180 17.03 3.23 12.57
C GLU A 180 16.64 4.37 13.51
N GLU A 181 16.63 5.62 13.06
CA GLU A 181 16.11 6.76 13.82
C GLU A 181 14.64 6.54 14.23
N PHE A 182 13.81 6.04 13.32
CA PHE A 182 12.43 5.68 13.63
C PHE A 182 12.37 4.62 14.73
N LEU A 183 13.20 3.58 14.68
CA LEU A 183 13.23 2.50 15.67
C LEU A 183 13.80 2.94 17.01
N ILE A 184 14.70 3.92 17.06
CA ILE A 184 15.16 4.54 18.32
C ILE A 184 13.98 5.17 19.06
N GLN A 185 13.08 5.86 18.33
CA GLN A 185 11.89 6.47 18.92
C GLN A 185 10.75 5.46 19.15
N ASN A 186 10.71 4.36 18.39
CA ASN A 186 9.64 3.36 18.40
C ASN A 186 10.21 1.95 18.54
N PRO A 187 10.86 1.62 19.68
CA PRO A 187 11.65 0.39 19.82
C PRO A 187 10.82 -0.90 19.81
N HIS A 188 9.50 -0.80 19.90
CA HIS A 188 8.56 -1.91 19.88
C HIS A 188 7.96 -2.18 18.50
N GLU A 189 8.21 -1.30 17.52
CA GLU A 189 7.72 -1.47 16.16
C GLU A 189 8.77 -2.16 15.29
N ILE A 190 8.30 -2.77 14.20
CA ILE A 190 9.17 -3.30 13.14
C ILE A 190 8.87 -2.57 11.84
N VAL A 191 9.89 -2.42 11.01
CA VAL A 191 9.78 -1.82 9.67
C VAL A 191 10.16 -2.84 8.63
N VAL A 192 9.30 -3.03 7.63
CA VAL A 192 9.53 -3.91 6.49
C VAL A 192 9.80 -3.05 5.26
N GLY A 193 11.05 -3.01 4.81
CA GLY A 193 11.47 -2.37 3.58
C GLY A 193 11.18 -3.27 2.38
N ILE A 194 10.28 -2.85 1.48
CA ILE A 194 9.93 -3.60 0.27
C ILE A 194 10.43 -2.90 -1.00
N PRO A 195 11.31 -3.52 -1.81
CA PRO A 195 11.80 -2.92 -3.05
C PRO A 195 10.72 -2.72 -4.12
N GLU A 196 11.00 -1.91 -5.14
CA GLU A 196 10.12 -1.83 -6.30
C GLU A 196 10.01 -3.17 -7.05
N GLY A 197 8.84 -3.43 -7.64
CA GLY A 197 8.49 -4.69 -8.30
C GLY A 197 8.08 -5.80 -7.34
N THR A 198 7.75 -5.45 -6.09
CA THR A 198 7.45 -6.40 -5.03
C THR A 198 6.15 -6.04 -4.32
N MET A 199 5.55 -7.00 -3.60
CA MET A 199 4.35 -6.78 -2.81
C MET A 199 4.24 -7.74 -1.61
N LEU A 200 3.49 -7.31 -0.59
CA LEU A 200 3.02 -8.18 0.49
C LEU A 200 1.55 -8.53 0.27
N LYS A 201 1.19 -9.80 0.42
CA LYS A 201 -0.18 -10.30 0.34
C LYS A 201 -0.62 -10.81 1.71
N VAL A 202 -1.75 -10.31 2.21
CA VAL A 202 -2.46 -10.90 3.36
C VAL A 202 -3.73 -11.59 2.87
N GLU A 203 -3.78 -12.89 3.05
CA GLU A 203 -4.90 -13.74 2.62
C GLU A 203 -5.25 -14.73 3.73
N GLY A 204 -6.50 -14.72 4.20
CA GLY A 204 -6.93 -15.66 5.24
C GLY A 204 -6.12 -15.56 6.55
N GLY A 205 -5.46 -14.42 6.81
CA GLY A 205 -4.56 -14.21 7.95
C GLY A 205 -3.10 -14.61 7.68
N LYS A 206 -2.80 -15.21 6.53
CA LYS A 206 -1.44 -15.56 6.10
C LYS A 206 -0.79 -14.38 5.39
N LEU A 207 0.42 -14.01 5.81
CA LEU A 207 1.28 -13.04 5.15
C LEU A 207 2.23 -13.77 4.18
N THR A 208 2.33 -13.28 2.95
CA THR A 208 3.29 -13.78 1.94
C THR A 208 3.94 -12.64 1.19
N TYR A 209 5.17 -12.85 0.73
CA TYR A 209 5.94 -11.89 -0.05
C TYR A 209 6.05 -12.36 -1.50
N HIS A 210 5.84 -11.44 -2.45
CA HIS A 210 5.90 -11.71 -3.88
C HIS A 210 6.81 -10.69 -4.58
N THR A 211 7.60 -11.15 -5.54
CA THR A 211 8.60 -10.35 -6.23
C THR A 211 8.63 -10.68 -7.72
N ALA A 212 8.56 -9.64 -8.56
CA ALA A 212 8.77 -9.75 -10.01
C ALA A 212 10.25 -9.58 -10.39
N THR A 213 11.09 -9.07 -9.48
CA THR A 213 12.50 -8.74 -9.73
C THR A 213 13.47 -9.73 -9.08
N GLY A 214 12.97 -10.63 -8.22
CA GLY A 214 13.80 -11.48 -7.38
C GLY A 214 14.43 -10.75 -6.18
N ALA A 215 14.14 -9.45 -6.01
CA ALA A 215 14.69 -8.67 -4.90
C ALA A 215 14.15 -9.18 -3.54
N PRO A 216 15.00 -9.33 -2.51
CA PRO A 216 14.54 -9.65 -1.16
C PRO A 216 13.92 -8.41 -0.48
N LEU A 217 13.01 -8.64 0.47
CA LEU A 217 12.61 -7.59 1.43
C LEU A 217 13.64 -7.51 2.55
N LYS A 218 13.67 -6.38 3.27
CA LYS A 218 14.54 -6.17 4.43
C LYS A 218 13.71 -5.84 5.68
N LEU A 219 13.94 -6.59 6.76
CA LEU A 219 13.32 -6.39 8.06
C LEU A 219 14.26 -5.59 8.97
N PHE A 220 13.72 -4.57 9.60
CA PHE A 220 14.41 -3.76 10.60
C PHE A 220 13.73 -3.86 11.95
N GLN A 221 14.54 -4.09 13.00
CA GLN A 221 14.10 -4.14 14.40
C GLN A 221 15.11 -3.40 15.27
N TYR A 222 14.63 -2.76 16.34
CA TYR A 222 15.50 -1.98 17.22
C TYR A 222 16.63 -2.82 17.82
N GLN A 223 17.86 -2.31 17.70
CA GLN A 223 19.10 -2.96 18.16
C GLN A 223 19.32 -4.39 17.61
N GLN A 224 18.80 -4.69 16.42
CA GLN A 224 19.08 -5.94 15.72
C GLN A 224 19.67 -5.64 14.35
N GLU A 225 20.57 -6.51 13.89
CA GLU A 225 21.03 -6.49 12.51
C GLU A 225 19.83 -6.73 11.58
N ALA A 226 19.71 -5.90 10.53
CA ALA A 226 18.64 -6.00 9.56
C ALA A 226 18.74 -7.34 8.80
N LYS A 227 17.60 -7.98 8.56
CA LYS A 227 17.53 -9.33 7.96
C LYS A 227 16.86 -9.29 6.60
N TYR A 228 17.34 -10.09 5.67
CA TYR A 228 16.73 -10.23 4.33
C TYR A 228 15.83 -11.45 4.27
N PHE A 229 14.72 -11.32 3.55
CA PHE A 229 13.80 -12.41 3.28
C PHE A 229 13.45 -12.43 1.79
N ASN A 230 13.48 -13.61 1.21
CA ASN A 230 13.07 -13.90 -0.16
C ASN A 230 11.61 -14.38 -0.19
N ALA A 231 11.04 -14.55 -1.39
CA ALA A 231 9.62 -14.89 -1.56
C ALA A 231 9.19 -16.22 -0.91
N GLN A 232 10.12 -17.16 -0.75
CA GLN A 232 9.91 -18.48 -0.17
C GLN A 232 10.06 -18.51 1.36
N ASP A 233 10.62 -17.46 1.95
CA ASP A 233 10.89 -17.42 3.39
C ASP A 233 9.59 -17.17 4.16
N ASP A 234 9.46 -17.80 5.34
CA ASP A 234 8.31 -17.58 6.20
C ASP A 234 8.45 -16.24 6.95
N ILE A 235 7.49 -15.36 6.69
CA ILE A 235 7.41 -14.02 7.28
C ILE A 235 6.16 -13.85 8.15
N GLN A 236 5.46 -14.94 8.48
CA GLN A 236 4.21 -14.89 9.26
C GLN A 236 4.42 -14.23 10.63
N ALA A 237 5.61 -14.39 11.23
CA ALA A 237 5.97 -13.77 12.50
C ALA A 237 5.88 -12.24 12.50
N PHE A 238 5.81 -11.58 11.33
CA PHE A 238 5.63 -10.13 11.27
C PHE A 238 4.20 -9.72 11.67
N MET A 239 3.25 -10.65 11.67
CA MET A 239 1.84 -10.42 12.02
C MET A 239 1.55 -10.56 13.53
N GLU A 240 2.56 -10.88 14.34
CA GLU A 240 2.46 -11.07 15.81
C GLU A 240 2.76 -9.77 16.57
#